data_AF-A0A0Q6C734-F1
#
_entry.id   AF-A0A0Q6C734-F1
#
_cell.length_a   1.000
_cell.length_b   1.000
_cell.length_c   1.000
_cell.angle_alpha   90.00
_cell.angle_beta   90.00
_cell.angle_gamma   90.00
#
_symmetry.space_group_name_H-M   'P 1'
#
loop_
_entity.id
_entity.type
_entity.pdbx_description
1 polymer ?
#
loop_
_entity_poly.entity_id
_entity_poly.type
_entity_poly.pdbx_seq_one_letter_code
_entity_poly.pdbx_strand_id
1 'polypeptide(L)'
;MDAEGPIGIRPCDPTTAYRSISTSEIRTEPALTNAREMMRYARRTVSLGDRVRLLAWLEEAGSVTLIEAASAMRESGEPVGAVLAMVLKRHVAIEWHEMPIGPETQVRLRR
;
A
#
# COMPACT_ATOMS: atom_id res chain seq x y z
N MET A 1 19.94 -23.99 -10.43
CA MET A 1 20.65 -23.08 -9.51
C MET A 1 19.64 -22.72 -8.45
N ASP A 2 19.78 -23.41 -7.34
CA ASP A 2 18.63 -24.00 -6.65
C ASP A 2 18.14 -23.09 -5.52
N ALA A 3 16.82 -23.02 -5.39
CA ALA A 3 16.09 -22.12 -4.51
C ALA A 3 16.05 -22.62 -3.05
N GLU A 4 17.17 -23.14 -2.53
CA GLU A 4 17.29 -23.56 -1.13
C GLU A 4 18.34 -22.68 -0.43
N GLY A 5 17.85 -21.65 0.25
CA GLY A 5 18.60 -20.97 1.29
C GLY A 5 18.92 -21.92 2.45
N PRO A 6 19.96 -21.66 3.25
CA PRO A 6 20.48 -22.63 4.20
C PRO A 6 19.48 -22.97 5.32
N ILE A 7 19.16 -24.26 5.42
CA ILE A 7 18.79 -25.07 6.61
C ILE A 7 17.69 -24.55 7.57
N GLY A 8 16.51 -25.17 7.49
CA GLY A 8 16.02 -25.93 8.66
C GLY A 8 14.84 -25.40 9.49
N ILE A 9 14.00 -24.48 9.02
CA ILE A 9 12.73 -24.19 9.74
C ILE A 9 11.65 -25.15 9.24
N ARG A 10 11.54 -26.34 9.84
CA ARG A 10 10.38 -27.21 9.60
C ARG A 10 9.18 -26.65 10.39
N PRO A 11 8.08 -26.23 9.75
CA PRO A 11 6.92 -25.74 10.48
C PRO A 11 6.39 -26.87 11.36
N CYS A 12 6.09 -26.57 12.63
CA CYS A 12 5.55 -27.53 13.58
C CYS A 12 4.17 -28.07 13.14
N ASP A 13 3.48 -27.30 12.31
CA ASP A 13 2.17 -27.62 11.74
C ASP A 13 2.31 -27.76 10.21
N PRO A 14 1.96 -28.92 9.62
CA PRO A 14 2.05 -29.15 8.18
C PRO A 14 1.10 -28.28 7.35
N THR A 15 0.12 -27.61 7.97
CA THR A 15 -0.76 -26.63 7.32
C THR A 15 -0.16 -25.22 7.29
N THR A 16 0.92 -24.98 8.04
CA THR A 16 1.63 -23.70 8.05
C THR A 16 2.67 -23.65 6.94
N ALA A 17 2.42 -22.82 5.93
CA ALA A 17 3.41 -22.53 4.89
C ALA A 17 4.34 -21.38 5.34
N TYR A 18 5.64 -21.51 5.06
CA TYR A 18 6.62 -20.44 5.22
C TYR A 18 7.41 -20.26 3.93
N ARG A 19 7.91 -19.04 3.70
CA ARG A 19 8.88 -18.75 2.64
C ARG A 19 10.03 -17.96 3.23
N SER A 20 11.25 -18.40 3.02
CA SER A 20 12.43 -17.59 3.33
C SER A 20 12.54 -16.47 2.31
N ILE A 21 12.57 -15.22 2.77
CA ILE A 21 12.82 -14.04 1.95
C ILE A 21 14.22 -13.55 2.28
N SER A 22 15.04 -13.34 1.27
CA SER A 22 16.40 -12.85 1.48
C SER A 22 16.40 -11.36 1.82
N THR A 23 17.43 -10.91 2.53
CA THR A 23 17.61 -9.48 2.79
C THR A 23 17.73 -8.67 1.49
N SER A 24 18.28 -9.25 0.41
CA SER A 24 18.35 -8.58 -0.88
C SER A 24 16.98 -8.40 -1.51
N GLU A 25 16.09 -9.39 -1.39
CA GLU A 25 14.70 -9.27 -1.86
C GLU A 25 13.95 -8.18 -1.09
N ILE A 26 14.13 -8.09 0.24
CA ILE A 26 13.53 -7.01 1.06
C ILE A 26 14.06 -5.63 0.67
N ARG A 27 15.33 -5.54 0.24
CA ARG A 27 15.99 -4.29 -0.14
C ARG A 27 15.80 -3.92 -1.61
N THR A 28 14.88 -4.59 -2.30
CA THR A 28 14.56 -4.27 -3.69
C THR A 28 13.93 -2.88 -3.77
N GLU A 29 14.49 -2.03 -4.63
CA GLU A 29 13.90 -0.75 -5.00
C GLU A 29 12.98 -0.93 -6.23
N PRO A 30 11.89 -0.16 -6.35
CA PRO A 30 11.49 0.97 -5.50
C PRO A 30 10.68 0.59 -4.25
N ALA A 31 10.40 -0.70 -4.04
CA ALA A 31 9.52 -1.17 -2.96
C ALA A 31 9.96 -0.68 -1.57
N LEU A 32 11.25 -0.76 -1.24
CA LEU A 32 11.75 -0.32 0.07
C LEU A 32 11.58 1.19 0.26
N THR A 33 11.94 2.01 -0.74
CA THR A 33 11.74 3.47 -0.67
C THR A 33 10.26 3.81 -0.51
N ASN A 34 9.40 3.26 -1.35
CA ASN A 34 7.95 3.46 -1.29
C ASN A 34 7.39 3.12 0.09
N ALA A 35 7.75 1.96 0.65
CA ALA A 35 7.31 1.54 1.97
C ALA A 35 7.74 2.55 3.06
N ARG A 36 9.00 3.02 3.04
CA ARG A 36 9.50 4.00 4.00
C ARG A 36 8.79 5.34 3.91
N GLU A 37 8.49 5.79 2.70
CA GLU A 37 7.75 7.03 2.46
C GLU A 37 6.30 6.92 2.95
N MET A 38 5.61 5.84 2.57
CA MET A 38 4.25 5.59 3.04
C MET A 38 4.17 5.56 4.56
N MET A 39 5.12 4.89 5.23
CA MET A 39 5.11 4.75 6.70
C MET A 39 5.14 6.08 7.47
N ARG A 40 5.55 7.20 6.84
CA ARG A 40 5.42 8.55 7.42
C ARG A 40 3.96 8.89 7.75
N TYR A 41 3.01 8.30 7.03
CA TYR A 41 1.57 8.54 7.14
C TYR A 41 0.83 7.52 7.99
N ALA A 42 1.51 6.53 8.58
CA ALA A 42 0.87 5.43 9.31
C ALA A 42 -0.02 5.88 10.49
N ARG A 43 0.35 6.99 11.15
CA ARG A 43 -0.40 7.56 12.29
C ARG A 43 -1.38 8.65 11.90
N ARG A 44 -1.44 9.03 10.61
CA ARG A 44 -2.33 10.10 10.16
C ARG A 44 -3.79 9.65 10.27
N THR A 45 -4.64 10.50 10.83
CA THR A 45 -6.09 10.33 10.79
C THR A 45 -6.64 10.91 9.50
N VAL A 46 -7.70 10.29 8.98
CA VAL A 46 -8.43 10.76 7.80
C VAL A 46 -9.84 11.02 8.29
N SER A 47 -10.41 12.18 7.93
CA SER A 47 -11.78 12.50 8.36
C SER A 47 -12.76 11.47 7.80
N LEU A 48 -13.89 11.31 8.47
CA LEU A 48 -14.96 10.47 7.95
C LEU A 48 -15.44 10.99 6.59
N GLY A 49 -15.55 12.31 6.43
CA GLY A 49 -16.01 12.95 5.20
C GLY A 49 -15.10 12.66 4.00
N ASP A 50 -13.79 12.81 4.17
CA ASP A 50 -12.80 12.52 3.13
C ASP A 50 -12.77 11.03 2.78
N ARG A 51 -12.83 10.16 3.79
CA ARG A 51 -12.89 8.70 3.58
C ARG A 51 -14.14 8.31 2.79
N VAL A 52 -15.32 8.77 3.20
CA VAL A 52 -16.58 8.42 2.54
C VAL A 52 -16.61 8.93 1.10
N ARG A 53 -16.12 10.15 0.84
CA ARG A 53 -16.04 10.71 -0.51
C ARG A 53 -15.18 9.87 -1.45
N LEU A 54 -13.97 9.50 -1.03
CA LEU A 54 -13.08 8.73 -1.90
C LEU A 54 -13.64 7.33 -2.15
N LEU A 55 -14.17 6.66 -1.13
CA LEU A 55 -14.74 5.32 -1.28
C LEU A 55 -15.96 5.32 -2.21
N ALA A 56 -16.87 6.29 -2.05
CA ALA A 56 -18.03 6.43 -2.94
C ALA A 56 -17.62 6.67 -4.40
N TRP A 57 -16.62 7.53 -4.63
CA TRP A 57 -16.12 7.76 -5.99
C TRP A 57 -15.47 6.50 -6.58
N LEU A 58 -14.71 5.74 -5.79
CA LEU A 58 -14.08 4.50 -6.26
C LEU A 58 -15.09 3.38 -6.55
N GLU A 59 -16.25 3.33 -5.87
CA GLU A 59 -17.34 2.41 -6.24
C GLU A 59 -17.87 2.69 -7.66
N GLU A 60 -17.93 3.96 -8.06
CA GLU A 60 -18.42 4.37 -9.38
C GLU A 60 -17.35 4.24 -10.48
N ALA A 61 -16.12 4.69 -10.20
CA ALA A 61 -15.03 4.75 -11.19
C ALA A 61 -14.21 3.44 -11.28
N GLY A 62 -14.27 2.58 -10.26
CA GLY A 62 -13.45 1.38 -10.12
C GLY A 62 -12.02 1.66 -9.66
N SER A 63 -11.32 2.56 -10.34
CA SER A 63 -9.99 3.07 -9.95
C SER A 63 -9.79 4.51 -10.42
N VAL A 64 -8.95 5.25 -9.70
CA VAL A 64 -8.51 6.60 -10.07
C VAL A 64 -7.01 6.75 -9.83
N THR A 65 -6.39 7.76 -10.41
CA THR A 65 -4.99 8.10 -10.12
C THR A 65 -4.82 8.66 -8.69
N LEU A 66 -3.60 8.64 -8.16
CA LEU A 66 -3.30 9.15 -6.83
C LEU A 66 -3.60 10.65 -6.72
N ILE A 67 -3.36 11.42 -7.79
CA ILE A 67 -3.67 12.85 -7.82
C ILE A 67 -5.18 13.12 -7.82
N GLU A 68 -5.96 12.31 -8.54
CA GLU A 68 -7.43 12.37 -8.51
C GLU A 68 -7.95 11.99 -7.12
N ALA A 69 -7.47 10.90 -6.53
CA ALA A 69 -7.83 10.51 -5.17
C ALA A 69 -7.51 11.61 -4.13
N ALA A 70 -6.35 12.26 -4.27
CA ALA A 70 -5.97 13.38 -3.43
C ALA A 70 -6.93 14.57 -3.59
N SER A 71 -7.41 14.85 -4.81
CA SER A 71 -8.39 15.92 -5.04
C SER A 71 -9.75 15.69 -4.33
N ALA A 72 -10.07 14.45 -3.97
CA ALA A 72 -11.26 14.12 -3.19
C ALA A 72 -11.15 14.51 -1.70
N MET A 73 -9.92 14.74 -1.21
CA MET A 73 -9.66 15.12 0.18
C MET A 73 -9.93 16.61 0.35
N ARG A 74 -11.02 16.96 1.04
CA ARG A 74 -11.43 18.36 1.26
C ARG A 74 -11.01 18.90 2.63
N GLU A 75 -10.83 18.01 3.61
CA GLU A 75 -10.51 18.40 4.99
C GLU A 75 -9.03 18.21 5.32
N SER A 76 -8.34 17.26 4.67
CA SER A 76 -6.92 17.04 4.92
C SER A 76 -6.03 18.17 4.39
N GLY A 77 -5.21 18.74 5.28
CA GLY A 77 -4.12 19.65 4.91
C GLY A 77 -2.95 18.99 4.17
N GLU A 78 -2.93 17.65 4.08
CA GLU A 78 -1.99 16.90 3.24
C GLU A 78 -2.74 15.81 2.46
N PRO A 79 -3.33 16.14 1.29
CA PRO A 79 -4.20 15.24 0.55
C PRO A 79 -3.57 13.90 0.15
N VAL A 80 -2.37 13.91 -0.44
CA VAL A 80 -1.65 12.67 -0.82
C VAL A 80 -1.36 11.81 0.41
N GLY A 81 -0.88 12.43 1.50
CA GLY A 81 -0.65 11.74 2.76
C GLY A 81 -1.92 11.11 3.36
N ALA A 82 -3.08 11.73 3.16
CA ALA A 82 -4.36 11.14 3.59
C ALA A 82 -4.74 9.90 2.76
N VAL A 83 -4.55 9.92 1.44
CA VAL A 83 -4.77 8.73 0.60
C VAL A 83 -3.82 7.60 1.00
N LEU A 84 -2.53 7.89 1.21
CA LEU A 84 -1.55 6.89 1.67
C LEU A 84 -1.88 6.35 3.07
N ALA A 85 -2.41 7.18 3.96
CA ALA A 85 -2.94 6.70 5.25
C ALA A 85 -4.13 5.74 5.06
N MET A 86 -4.99 5.97 4.06
CA MET A 86 -6.07 5.02 3.72
C MET A 86 -5.54 3.70 3.15
N VAL A 87 -4.44 3.71 2.39
CA VAL A 87 -3.74 2.49 1.91
C VAL A 87 -3.20 1.68 3.10
N LEU A 88 -2.51 2.34 4.04
CA LEU A 88 -1.95 1.69 5.23
C LEU A 88 -3.03 1.11 6.14
N LYS A 89 -4.19 1.78 6.20
CA LYS A 89 -5.39 1.32 6.91
C LYS A 89 -6.27 0.36 6.09
N ARG A 90 -5.80 -0.08 4.91
CA ARG A 90 -6.47 -1.08 4.07
C ARG A 90 -7.88 -0.71 3.59
N HIS A 91 -8.20 0.59 3.48
CA HIS A 91 -9.46 1.01 2.84
C HIS A 91 -9.33 0.99 1.31
N VAL A 92 -8.15 1.33 0.82
CA VAL A 92 -7.80 1.35 -0.62
C VAL A 92 -6.49 0.62 -0.84
N ALA A 93 -6.20 0.27 -2.09
CA ALA A 93 -4.98 -0.39 -2.52
C ALA A 93 -4.30 0.40 -3.64
N ILE A 94 -2.97 0.30 -3.70
CA ILE A 94 -2.12 0.78 -4.79
C ILE A 94 -1.07 -0.29 -5.12
N GLU A 95 -0.55 -0.30 -6.34
CA GLU A 95 0.70 -1.00 -6.64
C GLU A 95 1.88 -0.16 -6.16
N TRP A 96 2.73 -0.73 -5.31
CA TRP A 96 3.87 -0.02 -4.72
C TRP A 96 5.19 -0.78 -4.84
N HIS A 97 5.19 -2.01 -5.35
CA HIS A 97 6.40 -2.84 -5.40
C HIS A 97 7.26 -2.56 -6.64
N GLU A 98 6.62 -2.33 -7.79
CA GLU A 98 7.29 -2.37 -9.09
C GLU A 98 7.74 -0.98 -9.58
N MET A 99 6.98 0.08 -9.25
CA MET A 99 7.25 1.44 -9.71
C MET A 99 7.26 2.43 -8.55
N PRO A 100 8.04 3.53 -8.63
CA PRO A 100 7.95 4.62 -7.67
C PRO A 100 6.51 5.14 -7.57
N ILE A 101 6.09 5.50 -6.36
CA ILE A 101 4.77 6.11 -6.18
C ILE A 101 4.76 7.50 -6.81
N GLY A 102 3.82 7.73 -7.73
CA GLY A 102 3.70 8.95 -8.53
C GLY A 102 2.24 9.40 -8.68
N PRO A 103 2.00 10.54 -9.32
CA PRO A 103 0.65 11.08 -9.50
C PRO A 103 -0.28 10.12 -10.24
N GLU A 104 0.25 9.33 -11.18
CA GLU A 104 -0.46 8.33 -11.99
C GLU A 104 -0.68 6.97 -11.28
N THR A 105 -0.12 6.77 -10.08
CA THR A 105 -0.28 5.52 -9.33
C THR A 105 -1.77 5.24 -9.11
N GLN A 106 -2.21 4.06 -9.52
CA GLN A 106 -3.63 3.68 -9.48
C GLN A 106 -4.06 3.35 -8.06
N VAL A 107 -5.12 4.02 -7.61
CA VAL A 107 -5.83 3.81 -6.35
C VAL A 107 -7.15 3.09 -6.64
N ARG A 108 -7.41 2.00 -5.92
CA ARG A 108 -8.63 1.20 -6.04
C ARG A 108 -9.15 0.79 -4.68
N LEU A 109 -10.41 0.36 -4.58
CA LEU A 109 -10.94 -0.21 -3.35
C LEU A 109 -10.11 -1.44 -2.93
N ARG A 110 -9.87 -1.57 -1.63
CA ARG A 110 -9.34 -2.80 -1.08
C ARG A 110 -10.51 -3.78 -0.92
N ARG A 111 -10.66 -4.68 -1.89
CA ARG A 111 -11.47 -5.89 -1.75
C ARG A 111 -10.72 -6.95 -0.96
#